data_AF-A0A520JID9-F1
#
_entry.id   AF-A0A520JID9-F1
#
_cell.length_a   1.000
_cell.length_b   1.000
_cell.length_c   1.000
_cell.angle_alpha   90.00
_cell.angle_beta   90.00
_cell.angle_gamma   90.00
#
_symmetry.space_group_name_H-M   'P 1'
#
loop_
_entity.id
_entity.type
_entity.pdbx_description
1 polymer ?
#
loop_
_entity_poly.entity_id
_entity_poly.type
_entity_poly.pdbx_seq_one_letter_code
_entity_poly.pdbx_strand_id
1 'polypeptide(L)'
;MPLLLLAQGACSLPESATASNLTGSDVSPKANPEPVAPSTIPDANDLHPTGVPAPAPPSDANQTASRVIAKHDRTLADGKRACDIDSVYAGREQEDVFWHEPCDKVTAKMVKQSDLEASGRWSRLDSFQQKFVGEMPGGQVLYIEGSFSASVYPIDEAGTSIEVAVAD
;
A
#
# COMPACT_ATOMS: atom_id res chain seq x y z
N MET A 1 38.70 50.51 11.49
CA MET A 1 37.58 51.20 12.15
C MET A 1 36.38 50.26 12.14
N PRO A 2 35.79 49.95 13.30
CA PRO A 2 34.72 48.96 13.46
C PRO A 2 33.33 49.62 13.37
N LEU A 3 32.31 48.84 13.01
CA LEU A 3 30.91 49.22 13.27
C LEU A 3 30.21 48.07 14.01
N LEU A 4 29.69 48.40 15.20
CA LEU A 4 28.78 47.62 16.01
C LEU A 4 27.45 47.37 15.27
N LEU A 5 26.79 46.24 15.56
CA LEU A 5 25.33 46.25 15.74
C LEU A 5 24.90 45.24 16.82
N LEU A 6 23.91 45.67 17.59
CA LEU A 6 23.44 45.18 18.88
C LEU A 6 22.40 44.04 18.79
N ALA A 7 22.20 43.43 19.96
CA ALA A 7 21.32 42.34 20.37
C ALA A 7 19.82 42.44 19.99
N GLN A 8 19.13 41.28 20.08
CA GLN A 8 17.77 40.99 20.58
C GLN A 8 17.38 39.56 20.12
N GLY A 9 16.67 38.69 20.84
CA GLY A 9 16.05 38.71 22.14
C GLY A 9 15.52 37.29 22.39
N ALA A 10 15.73 36.76 23.59
CA ALA A 10 15.16 35.49 24.02
C ALA A 10 13.72 35.74 24.51
N CYS A 11 12.75 35.03 23.94
CA CYS A 11 11.39 34.94 24.49
C CYS A 11 11.28 33.67 25.34
N SER A 12 11.05 33.87 26.63
CA SER A 12 10.60 32.88 27.61
C SER A 12 9.08 32.87 27.73
N LEU A 13 8.55 31.76 28.27
CA LEU A 13 7.34 31.52 29.12
C LEU A 13 6.44 30.38 28.58
N PRO A 14 5.59 29.71 29.40
CA PRO A 14 5.84 29.14 30.74
C PRO A 14 5.15 27.76 31.02
N GLU A 15 5.56 27.14 32.14
CA GLU A 15 4.84 26.34 33.16
C GLU A 15 3.79 25.23 32.90
N SER A 16 4.08 24.10 33.59
CA SER A 16 3.23 23.35 34.55
C SER A 16 2.03 22.50 34.07
N ALA A 17 2.16 21.18 34.25
CA ALA A 17 1.21 20.39 35.05
C ALA A 17 1.78 19.00 35.42
N THR A 18 2.00 18.82 36.73
CA THR A 18 2.13 17.55 37.45
C THR A 18 0.75 16.91 37.64
N ALA A 19 0.62 15.58 37.54
CA ALA A 19 0.04 14.72 38.59
C ALA A 19 -0.22 13.28 38.12
N SER A 20 0.36 12.35 38.87
CA SER A 20 -0.03 10.94 38.98
C SER A 20 -1.48 10.79 39.47
N ASN A 21 -2.17 9.72 39.10
CA ASN A 21 -2.93 8.96 40.10
C ASN A 21 -3.26 7.52 39.72
N LEU A 22 -2.98 6.65 40.69
CA LEU A 22 -3.42 5.25 40.84
C LEU A 22 -4.83 5.25 41.44
N THR A 23 -5.75 4.45 40.90
CA THR A 23 -6.92 3.88 41.62
C THR A 23 -7.52 2.83 40.67
N GLY A 24 -7.85 1.58 41.00
CA GLY A 24 -8.21 0.95 42.26
C GLY A 24 -9.42 0.07 41.94
N SER A 25 -9.31 -1.24 42.16
CA SER A 25 -10.41 -2.20 42.04
C SER A 25 -11.43 -1.95 43.15
N ASP A 26 -12.72 -1.95 42.82
CA ASP A 26 -13.80 -2.25 43.77
C ASP A 26 -15.00 -2.89 43.03
N VAL A 27 -15.81 -3.65 43.79
CA VAL A 27 -16.65 -4.75 43.36
C VAL A 27 -18.13 -4.32 43.24
N SER A 28 -18.84 -4.98 42.31
CA SER A 28 -20.30 -4.94 42.03
C SER A 28 -21.23 -5.07 43.26
N PRO A 29 -22.55 -4.72 43.21
CA PRO A 29 -23.53 -5.44 42.36
C PRO A 29 -24.81 -4.73 41.84
N LYS A 30 -25.28 -5.24 40.68
CA LYS A 30 -26.68 -5.58 40.28
C LYS A 30 -27.76 -4.48 40.05
N ALA A 31 -28.13 -4.29 38.77
CA ALA A 31 -29.52 -4.34 38.24
C ALA A 31 -29.52 -4.28 36.69
N ASN A 32 -30.38 -5.06 36.04
CA ASN A 32 -30.65 -5.12 34.58
C ASN A 32 -32.16 -5.42 34.41
N PRO A 33 -32.86 -5.21 33.27
CA PRO A 33 -32.62 -4.32 32.10
C PRO A 33 -33.84 -3.42 31.76
N GLU A 34 -33.65 -2.39 30.92
CA GLU A 34 -34.66 -1.98 29.92
C GLU A 34 -33.94 -1.54 28.63
N PRO A 35 -34.41 -1.93 27.43
CA PRO A 35 -33.61 -1.90 26.21
C PRO A 35 -33.71 -0.55 25.51
N VAL A 36 -32.67 0.27 25.59
CA VAL A 36 -32.44 1.37 24.63
C VAL A 36 -31.57 0.85 23.51
N ALA A 37 -32.09 0.97 22.29
CA ALA A 37 -31.50 0.48 21.05
C ALA A 37 -30.02 0.87 20.93
N PRO A 38 -29.13 -0.07 20.54
CA PRO A 38 -27.77 0.30 20.21
C PRO A 38 -27.77 1.12 18.92
N SER A 39 -27.31 2.37 19.00
CA SER A 39 -26.74 3.06 17.85
C SER A 39 -25.52 2.26 17.41
N THR A 40 -25.71 1.38 16.43
CA THR A 40 -24.62 0.63 15.80
C THR A 40 -23.68 1.63 15.12
N ILE A 41 -22.54 1.87 15.74
CA ILE A 41 -21.34 2.32 15.04
C ILE A 41 -21.03 1.17 14.07
N PRO A 42 -20.96 1.38 12.74
CA PRO A 42 -20.60 0.29 11.84
C PRO A 42 -19.20 -0.20 12.20
N ASP A 43 -19.12 -1.43 12.66
CA ASP A 43 -17.89 -2.16 12.91
C ASP A 43 -17.08 -2.21 11.61
N ALA A 44 -15.75 -2.10 11.71
CA ALA A 44 -14.80 -2.23 10.60
C ALA A 44 -14.85 -3.62 9.89
N ASN A 45 -15.77 -4.49 10.28
CA ASN A 45 -16.06 -5.78 9.67
C ASN A 45 -17.02 -5.71 8.47
N ASP A 46 -17.68 -4.56 8.20
CA ASP A 46 -18.57 -4.39 7.05
C ASP A 46 -17.84 -4.19 5.70
N LEU A 47 -16.51 -4.28 5.68
CA LEU A 47 -15.71 -4.32 4.45
C LEU A 47 -15.51 -5.73 3.89
N HIS A 48 -16.30 -6.72 4.34
CA HIS A 48 -16.16 -8.07 3.84
C HIS A 48 -16.68 -8.15 2.39
N PRO A 49 -15.83 -8.44 1.38
CA PRO A 49 -16.28 -8.58 0.00
C PRO A 49 -17.28 -9.74 -0.11
N THR A 50 -18.48 -9.46 -0.59
CA THR A 50 -19.56 -10.44 -0.81
C THR A 50 -19.42 -11.26 -2.10
N GLY A 51 -18.30 -11.11 -2.81
CA GLY A 51 -17.92 -12.01 -3.90
C GLY A 51 -17.10 -13.17 -3.34
N VAL A 52 -17.48 -14.40 -3.67
CA VAL A 52 -16.61 -15.57 -3.47
C VAL A 52 -15.28 -15.24 -4.17
N PRO A 53 -14.15 -15.18 -3.43
CA PRO A 53 -12.85 -15.03 -4.07
C PRO A 53 -12.72 -16.11 -5.13
N ALA A 54 -12.37 -15.73 -6.36
CA ALA A 54 -11.98 -16.73 -7.35
C ALA A 54 -10.87 -17.58 -6.72
N PRO A 55 -10.92 -18.92 -6.81
CA PRO A 55 -9.84 -19.75 -6.32
C PRO A 55 -8.53 -19.27 -6.95
N ALA A 56 -7.54 -18.94 -6.11
CA ALA A 56 -6.21 -18.68 -6.62
C ALA A 56 -5.78 -19.88 -7.48
N PRO A 57 -5.31 -19.67 -8.72
CA PRO A 57 -4.81 -20.76 -9.53
C PRO A 57 -3.69 -21.49 -8.77
N PRO A 58 -3.53 -22.81 -8.98
CA PRO A 58 -2.52 -23.58 -8.26
C PRO A 58 -1.11 -23.00 -8.50
N SER A 59 -0.38 -22.74 -7.40
CA SER A 59 1.01 -22.27 -7.43
C SER A 59 1.91 -23.28 -8.14
N ASP A 60 2.37 -22.94 -9.34
CA ASP A 60 3.54 -23.55 -9.94
C ASP A 60 4.75 -22.70 -9.57
N ALA A 61 5.59 -23.13 -8.62
CA ALA A 61 6.87 -22.46 -8.33
C ALA A 61 7.90 -22.59 -9.48
N ASN A 62 7.51 -23.19 -10.60
CA ASN A 62 8.35 -23.43 -11.78
C ASN A 62 8.27 -22.29 -12.82
N GLN A 63 7.99 -21.06 -12.36
CA GLN A 63 7.86 -19.91 -13.24
C GLN A 63 9.25 -19.45 -13.67
N THR A 64 9.59 -19.68 -14.93
CA THR A 64 10.91 -19.35 -15.46
C THR A 64 11.02 -17.90 -15.95
N ALA A 65 9.90 -17.17 -16.04
CA ALA A 65 9.86 -15.78 -16.49
C ALA A 65 8.75 -14.98 -15.81
N SER A 66 9.07 -13.72 -15.48
CA SER A 66 8.11 -12.74 -14.98
C SER A 66 7.14 -12.32 -16.07
N ARG A 67 5.83 -12.27 -15.78
CA ARG A 67 4.78 -11.83 -16.72
C ARG A 67 3.52 -11.36 -16.02
N VAL A 68 2.75 -10.52 -16.69
CA VAL A 68 1.32 -10.31 -16.37
C VAL A 68 0.55 -11.50 -16.92
N ILE A 69 -0.27 -12.13 -16.09
CA ILE A 69 -1.04 -13.32 -16.43
C ILE A 69 -2.39 -12.90 -17.00
N ALA A 70 -3.13 -12.08 -16.24
CA ALA A 70 -4.49 -11.72 -16.59
C ALA A 70 -4.88 -10.37 -15.96
N LYS A 71 -5.99 -9.84 -16.45
CA LYS A 71 -6.68 -8.68 -15.90
C LYS A 71 -8.17 -9.00 -15.84
N HIS A 72 -8.80 -8.67 -14.72
CA HIS A 72 -10.19 -8.99 -14.47
C HIS A 72 -10.94 -7.75 -14.02
N ASP A 73 -12.04 -7.44 -14.72
CA ASP A 73 -12.95 -6.39 -14.26
C ASP A 73 -13.68 -6.85 -13.01
N ARG A 74 -13.64 -5.99 -11.99
CA ARG A 74 -14.35 -6.18 -10.72
C ARG A 74 -15.39 -5.08 -10.55
N THR A 75 -16.58 -5.44 -10.09
CA THR A 75 -17.58 -4.45 -9.65
C THR A 75 -17.53 -4.36 -8.13
N LEU A 76 -17.33 -3.15 -7.61
CA LEU A 76 -17.30 -2.86 -6.18
C LEU A 76 -18.73 -2.74 -5.62
N ALA A 77 -18.85 -2.77 -4.30
CA ALA A 77 -20.15 -2.67 -3.62
C ALA A 77 -20.91 -1.35 -3.94
N ASP A 78 -20.17 -0.28 -4.27
CA ASP A 78 -20.72 1.01 -4.68
C ASP A 78 -21.08 1.09 -6.18
N GLY A 79 -20.95 -0.02 -6.91
CA GLY A 79 -21.23 -0.13 -8.35
C GLY A 79 -20.11 0.39 -9.26
N LYS A 80 -19.00 0.92 -8.72
CA LYS A 80 -17.85 1.30 -9.54
C LYS A 80 -17.14 0.07 -10.08
N ARG A 81 -16.49 0.23 -11.24
CA ARG A 81 -15.60 -0.78 -11.80
C ARG A 81 -14.17 -0.55 -11.36
N ALA A 82 -13.47 -1.64 -11.10
CA ALA A 82 -12.06 -1.72 -10.74
C ALA A 82 -11.40 -2.85 -11.53
N CYS A 83 -10.08 -2.97 -11.43
CA CYS A 83 -9.30 -3.97 -12.13
C CYS A 83 -8.45 -4.77 -11.14
N ASP A 84 -8.62 -6.09 -11.12
CA ASP A 84 -7.68 -7.02 -10.50
C ASP A 84 -6.65 -7.43 -11.57
N ILE A 85 -5.36 -7.39 -11.22
CA ILE A 85 -4.25 -7.66 -12.13
C ILE A 85 -3.45 -8.82 -11.57
N ASP A 86 -3.49 -9.95 -12.26
CA ASP A 86 -2.71 -11.13 -11.91
C ASP A 86 -1.33 -11.06 -12.56
N SER A 87 -0.29 -11.26 -11.77
CA SER A 87 1.08 -11.27 -12.25
C SER A 87 1.90 -12.34 -11.56
N VAL A 88 3.02 -12.70 -12.16
CA VAL A 88 3.97 -13.62 -11.54
C VAL A 88 5.38 -13.16 -11.82
N TYR A 89 6.22 -13.24 -10.80
CA TYR A 89 7.66 -13.06 -10.91
C TYR A 89 8.35 -14.40 -11.13
N ALA A 90 9.44 -14.41 -11.90
CA ALA A 90 10.24 -15.61 -12.10
C ALA A 90 10.69 -16.19 -10.74
N GLY A 91 10.45 -17.48 -10.54
CA GLY A 91 10.77 -18.21 -9.31
C GLY A 91 9.87 -17.88 -8.11
N ARG A 92 8.75 -17.18 -8.30
CA ARG A 92 7.82 -16.79 -7.23
C ARG A 92 6.40 -17.26 -7.53
N GLU A 93 5.56 -17.22 -6.50
CA GLU A 93 4.13 -17.48 -6.62
C GLU A 93 3.43 -16.33 -7.38
N GLN A 94 2.23 -16.62 -7.88
CA GLN A 94 1.37 -15.59 -8.46
C GLN A 94 0.93 -14.60 -7.39
N GLU A 95 0.89 -13.33 -7.76
CA GLU A 95 0.44 -12.22 -6.95
C GLU A 95 -0.68 -11.46 -7.71
N ASP A 96 -1.66 -10.95 -6.97
CA ASP A 96 -2.69 -10.05 -7.49
C ASP A 96 -2.49 -8.62 -6.99
N VAL A 97 -2.83 -7.66 -7.85
CA VAL A 97 -2.85 -6.23 -7.51
C VAL A 97 -4.21 -5.65 -7.87
N PHE A 98 -4.84 -5.00 -6.90
CA PHE A 98 -6.09 -4.30 -7.07
C PHE A 98 -5.88 -2.84 -7.49
N TRP A 99 -6.54 -2.40 -8.56
CA TRP A 99 -6.48 -1.04 -9.08
C TRP A 99 -7.87 -0.40 -9.17
N HIS A 100 -8.02 0.82 -8.64
CA HIS A 100 -9.31 1.53 -8.51
C HIS A 100 -9.81 2.18 -9.82
N GLU A 101 -9.51 1.57 -10.97
CA GLU A 101 -10.01 1.97 -12.28
C GLU A 101 -10.43 0.74 -13.07
N PRO A 102 -11.40 0.84 -13.98
CA PRO A 102 -11.81 -0.28 -14.82
C PRO A 102 -10.65 -0.78 -15.71
N CYS A 103 -10.64 -2.07 -16.05
CA CYS A 103 -9.50 -2.66 -16.76
C CYS A 103 -9.23 -2.04 -18.14
N ASP A 104 -10.21 -1.46 -18.83
CA ASP A 104 -9.99 -0.77 -20.11
C ASP A 104 -9.21 0.55 -19.99
N LYS A 105 -9.06 1.08 -18.77
CA LYS A 105 -8.26 2.27 -18.46
C LYS A 105 -6.89 1.97 -17.88
N VAL A 106 -6.62 0.70 -17.56
CA VAL A 106 -5.40 0.28 -16.91
C VAL A 106 -4.47 -0.39 -17.90
N THR A 107 -3.20 -0.03 -17.91
CA THR A 107 -2.13 -0.77 -18.58
C THR A 107 -1.29 -1.47 -17.52
N ALA A 108 -1.13 -2.78 -17.64
CA ALA A 108 -0.23 -3.57 -16.78
C ALA A 108 0.80 -4.28 -17.66
N LYS A 109 2.08 -4.17 -17.32
CA LYS A 109 3.17 -4.81 -18.07
C LYS A 109 4.37 -5.07 -17.17
N MET A 110 5.19 -6.04 -17.57
CA MET A 110 6.53 -6.20 -17.01
C MET A 110 7.47 -5.22 -17.73
N VAL A 111 8.25 -4.45 -16.97
CA VAL A 111 9.23 -3.48 -17.49
C VAL A 111 10.61 -3.79 -16.96
N LYS A 112 11.63 -3.61 -17.81
CA LYS A 112 13.03 -3.82 -17.44
C LYS A 112 13.60 -2.57 -16.76
N GLN A 113 14.73 -2.73 -16.07
CA GLN A 113 15.53 -1.62 -15.58
C GLN A 113 15.74 -0.53 -16.64
N SER A 114 16.13 -0.91 -17.87
CA SER A 114 16.37 0.05 -18.96
C SER A 114 15.15 0.92 -19.29
N ASP A 115 13.95 0.37 -19.18
CA ASP A 115 12.71 1.10 -19.47
C ASP A 115 12.37 2.07 -18.32
N LEU A 116 12.67 1.67 -17.08
CA LEU A 116 12.54 2.54 -15.90
C LEU A 116 13.56 3.68 -15.93
N GLU A 117 14.79 3.42 -16.37
CA GLU A 117 15.83 4.43 -16.54
C GLU A 117 15.45 5.41 -17.64
N ALA A 118 15.01 4.92 -18.80
CA ALA A 118 14.60 5.75 -19.94
C ALA A 118 13.39 6.66 -19.61
N SER A 119 12.52 6.23 -18.69
CA SER A 119 11.38 7.01 -18.21
C SER A 119 11.68 7.87 -16.98
N GLY A 120 12.92 7.86 -16.47
CA GLY A 120 13.31 8.59 -15.25
C GLY A 120 12.69 8.06 -13.95
N ARG A 121 12.05 6.89 -13.99
CA ARG A 121 11.36 6.26 -12.87
C ARG A 121 12.29 5.41 -12.01
N TRP A 122 13.42 4.98 -12.56
CA TRP A 122 14.41 4.16 -11.84
C TRP A 122 14.88 4.79 -10.52
N SER A 123 15.11 6.11 -10.52
CA SER A 123 15.57 6.84 -9.34
C SER A 123 14.53 6.96 -8.22
N ARG A 124 13.26 6.63 -8.50
CA ARG A 124 12.19 6.56 -7.49
C ARG A 124 12.28 5.29 -6.64
N LEU A 125 12.92 4.25 -7.16
CA LEU A 125 13.19 3.02 -6.43
C LEU A 125 14.33 3.24 -5.44
N ASP A 126 14.24 2.62 -4.25
CA ASP A 126 15.35 2.64 -3.30
C ASP A 126 16.51 1.72 -3.74
N SER A 127 17.66 1.81 -3.05
CA SER A 127 18.85 1.06 -3.45
C SER A 127 18.69 -0.46 -3.34
N PHE A 128 17.85 -0.94 -2.41
CA PHE A 128 17.57 -2.37 -2.31
C PHE A 128 16.71 -2.82 -3.49
N GLN A 129 15.62 -2.09 -3.77
CA GLN A 129 14.72 -2.38 -4.89
C GLN A 129 15.47 -2.37 -6.21
N GLN A 130 16.30 -1.35 -6.47
CA GLN A 130 17.14 -1.25 -7.66
C GLN A 130 18.05 -2.48 -7.81
N LYS A 131 18.74 -2.86 -6.72
CA LYS A 131 19.60 -4.06 -6.71
C LYS A 131 18.78 -5.31 -7.02
N PHE A 132 17.62 -5.47 -6.39
CA PHE A 132 16.76 -6.62 -6.57
C PHE A 132 16.27 -6.76 -8.03
N VAL A 133 15.84 -5.65 -8.66
CA VAL A 133 15.47 -5.67 -10.09
C VAL A 133 16.65 -6.11 -10.96
N GLY A 134 17.88 -5.70 -10.63
CA GLY A 134 19.08 -6.13 -11.36
C GLY A 134 19.44 -7.61 -11.17
N GLU A 135 19.13 -8.18 -10.00
CA GLU A 135 19.48 -9.56 -9.63
C GLU A 135 18.40 -10.60 -9.98
N MET A 136 17.14 -10.17 -10.18
CA MET A 136 16.04 -11.07 -10.51
C MET A 136 16.25 -11.76 -11.87
N PRO A 137 15.94 -13.06 -12.01
CA PRO A 137 15.87 -13.72 -13.31
C PRO A 137 14.93 -12.98 -14.26
N GLY A 138 15.48 -12.40 -15.32
CA GLY A 138 14.74 -11.60 -16.31
C GLY A 138 14.56 -10.13 -15.95
N GLY A 139 15.00 -9.69 -14.77
CA GLY A 139 15.19 -8.30 -14.37
C GLY A 139 14.03 -7.34 -14.65
N GLN A 140 12.81 -7.78 -14.35
CA GLN A 140 11.59 -7.07 -14.68
C GLN A 140 10.73 -6.82 -13.44
N VAL A 141 10.06 -5.68 -13.40
CA VAL A 141 9.04 -5.34 -12.40
C VAL A 141 7.70 -5.09 -13.06
N LEU A 142 6.63 -5.39 -12.31
CA LEU A 142 5.29 -5.01 -12.70
C LEU A 142 5.17 -3.48 -12.64
N TYR A 143 4.74 -2.91 -13.77
CA TYR A 143 4.35 -1.53 -13.91
C TYR A 143 2.86 -1.48 -14.25
N ILE A 144 2.13 -0.68 -13.49
CA ILE A 144 0.71 -0.43 -13.69
C ILE A 144 0.52 1.07 -13.91
N GLU A 145 -0.23 1.41 -14.94
CA GLU A 145 -0.57 2.78 -15.34
C GLU A 145 -2.07 2.89 -15.50
N GLY A 146 -2.67 3.80 -14.76
CA GLY A 146 -4.06 4.21 -14.89
C GLY A 146 -4.18 5.55 -15.61
N SER A 147 -5.32 6.21 -15.46
CA SER A 147 -5.61 7.48 -16.14
C SER A 147 -4.83 8.66 -15.55
N PHE A 148 -4.56 8.62 -14.24
CA PHE A 148 -3.95 9.74 -13.50
C PHE A 148 -2.82 9.31 -12.55
N SER A 149 -2.55 8.01 -12.48
CA SER A 149 -1.54 7.46 -11.59
C SER A 149 -0.79 6.34 -12.29
N ALA A 150 0.41 6.08 -11.81
CA ALA A 150 1.21 4.95 -12.23
C ALA A 150 2.06 4.49 -11.06
N SER A 151 2.22 3.18 -10.92
CA SER A 151 2.99 2.56 -9.85
C SER A 151 3.84 1.43 -10.41
N VAL A 152 4.99 1.21 -9.78
CA VAL A 152 5.82 0.03 -9.97
C VAL A 152 5.76 -0.80 -8.70
N TYR A 153 5.89 -2.12 -8.86
CA TYR A 153 5.74 -3.08 -7.77
C TYR A 153 7.03 -3.88 -7.54
N PRO A 154 8.14 -3.24 -7.10
CA PRO A 154 9.37 -3.95 -6.79
C PRO A 154 9.18 -4.85 -5.56
N ILE A 155 10.12 -5.77 -5.38
CA ILE A 155 10.18 -6.60 -4.18
C ILE A 155 11.11 -5.94 -3.16
N ASP A 156 10.64 -5.90 -1.92
CA ASP A 156 11.38 -5.36 -0.78
C ASP A 156 12.29 -6.42 -0.11
N GLU A 157 12.98 -6.01 0.96
CA GLU A 157 13.87 -6.87 1.74
C GLU A 157 13.16 -8.07 2.37
N ALA A 158 11.87 -7.95 2.65
CA ALA A 158 11.05 -9.02 3.19
C ALA A 158 10.59 -10.02 2.11
N GLY A 159 10.90 -9.77 0.84
CA GLY A 159 10.45 -10.59 -0.26
C GLY A 159 8.99 -10.33 -0.63
N THR A 160 8.45 -9.16 -0.27
CA THR A 160 7.07 -8.75 -0.54
C THR A 160 7.03 -7.71 -1.66
N SER A 161 6.04 -7.82 -2.54
CA SER A 161 5.77 -6.81 -3.56
C SER A 161 5.14 -5.58 -2.93
N ILE A 162 5.75 -4.40 -3.12
CA ILE A 162 5.29 -3.14 -2.54
C ILE A 162 5.00 -2.11 -3.60
N GLU A 163 3.97 -1.30 -3.40
CA GLU A 163 3.62 -0.24 -4.34
C GLU A 163 4.56 0.96 -4.20
N VAL A 164 5.19 1.36 -5.31
CA VAL A 164 5.95 2.61 -5.42
C VAL A 164 5.31 3.47 -6.50
N ALA A 165 4.69 4.58 -6.09
CA ALA A 165 4.10 5.54 -7.01
C ALA A 165 5.19 6.24 -7.85
N VAL A 166 4.97 6.28 -9.17
CA VAL A 166 5.90 6.84 -10.17
C VAL A 166 5.25 7.83 -11.13
N ALA A 167 3.98 8.19 -10.90
CA ALA A 167 3.38 9.36 -11.53
C ALA A 167 4.01 10.65 -10.96
N ASP A 168 4.06 11.70 -11.79
CA ASP A 168 4.63 13.01 -11.46
C ASP A 168 3.68 13.92 -10.65
#